data_AF-A0AA51MY56-F1
#
_entry.id   AF-A0AA51MY56-F1
#
_cell.length_a   1.000
_cell.length_b   1.000
_cell.length_c   1.000
_cell.angle_alpha   90.00
_cell.angle_beta   90.00
_cell.angle_gamma   90.00
#
_symmetry.space_group_name_H-M   'P 1'
#
loop_
_entity.id
_entity.type
_entity.pdbx_description
1 polymer ?
#
loop_
_entity_poly.entity_id
_entity_poly.type
_entity_poly.pdbx_seq_one_letter_code
_entity_poly.pdbx_strand_id
1 'polypeptide(L)'
;MNWDKKYPRKIISNSKVRGVGMAIARQGSGIARVDMGSATINMCDDGSFTLLVGATDLGTGSDTILSQICAETIGVDFDKINIIASDTDITPYDGGAYASSTTYVTGNAVLKAASEMKRLIELEGAKVLGVEVDNVEFNGKEVKVEGYNEKISLEDLATKLIYTRKQLTAPDSYLAHKSPPPYMSEFAEVEVDLEIGKMITNNLMKYKIPTRKDIGRITVEFAESYEPTGPFGAKSIGEVVINSSSPAIQDAIFNATGVRVRSLPITPEKVLKGLKQLSKKK
;
A
#
# COMPACT_ATOMS: atom_id res chain seq x y z
N MET A 1 21.52 -7.47 -1.24
CA MET A 1 21.65 -8.53 -0.18
C MET A 1 22.93 -9.41 -0.05
N ASN A 2 23.96 -9.44 -0.94
CA ASN A 2 25.17 -10.31 -0.81
C ASN A 2 24.90 -11.85 -0.74
N TRP A 3 24.01 -12.39 -1.60
CA TRP A 3 23.57 -13.80 -1.54
C TRP A 3 24.70 -14.82 -1.74
N ASP A 4 25.59 -14.59 -2.69
CA ASP A 4 26.62 -15.54 -3.16
C ASP A 4 27.73 -15.78 -2.13
N LYS A 5 27.82 -14.91 -1.11
CA LYS A 5 28.70 -15.07 0.05
C LYS A 5 28.02 -15.82 1.21
N LYS A 6 26.69 -15.93 1.18
CA LYS A 6 25.87 -16.60 2.21
C LYS A 6 25.53 -18.05 1.82
N TYR A 7 25.17 -18.29 0.56
CA TYR A 7 24.94 -19.62 -0.01
C TYR A 7 26.28 -20.35 -0.28
N PRO A 8 26.34 -21.70 -0.23
CA PRO A 8 25.36 -22.62 0.35
C PRO A 8 25.45 -22.62 1.90
N ARG A 9 24.68 -23.51 2.55
CA ARG A 9 24.67 -23.70 4.01
C ARG A 9 26.07 -23.72 4.64
N LYS A 10 26.18 -23.20 5.87
CA LYS A 10 27.43 -23.17 6.64
C LYS A 10 27.22 -23.84 8.00
N ILE A 11 28.05 -24.85 8.30
CA ILE A 11 28.15 -25.42 9.64
C ILE A 11 28.81 -24.35 10.52
N ILE A 12 28.18 -24.02 11.65
CA ILE A 12 28.63 -23.00 12.60
C ILE A 12 29.28 -23.68 13.83
N SER A 13 28.75 -24.82 14.24
CA SER A 13 29.33 -25.70 15.26
C SER A 13 28.77 -27.13 15.12
N ASN A 14 29.22 -28.05 15.98
CA ASN A 14 28.69 -29.41 16.06
C ASN A 14 27.16 -29.47 16.32
N SER A 15 26.55 -28.40 16.85
CA SER A 15 25.11 -28.31 17.15
C SER A 15 24.37 -27.23 16.36
N LYS A 16 25.04 -26.43 15.52
CA LYS A 16 24.43 -25.32 14.77
C LYS A 16 24.83 -25.29 13.30
N VAL A 17 23.84 -25.15 12.41
CA VAL A 17 24.02 -25.01 10.97
C VAL A 17 23.15 -23.85 10.47
N ARG A 18 23.76 -22.87 9.78
CA ARG A 18 23.07 -21.82 9.06
C ARG A 18 22.67 -22.33 7.69
N GLY A 19 21.38 -22.32 7.38
CA GLY A 19 20.86 -22.42 6.02
C GLY A 19 20.36 -21.07 5.52
N VAL A 20 20.18 -20.96 4.21
CA VAL A 20 19.52 -19.83 3.56
C VAL A 20 18.50 -20.33 2.54
N GLY A 21 17.38 -19.63 2.41
CA GLY A 21 16.30 -19.98 1.48
C GLY A 21 15.72 -18.73 0.83
N MET A 22 15.02 -18.93 -0.29
CA MET A 22 14.42 -17.88 -1.11
C MET A 22 12.99 -18.29 -1.48
N ALA A 23 12.09 -17.32 -1.54
CA ALA A 23 10.81 -17.47 -2.24
C ALA A 23 10.52 -16.27 -3.14
N ILE A 24 9.58 -16.43 -4.07
CA ILE A 24 8.97 -15.35 -4.84
C ILE A 24 7.45 -15.51 -4.71
N ALA A 25 6.73 -14.42 -4.46
CA ALA A 25 5.29 -14.36 -4.41
C ALA A 25 4.73 -13.32 -5.41
N ARG A 26 3.48 -13.53 -5.83
CA ARG A 26 2.71 -12.65 -6.70
C ARG A 26 1.26 -12.63 -6.21
N GLN A 27 0.74 -11.45 -5.89
CA GLN A 27 -0.69 -11.25 -5.58
C GLN A 27 -1.33 -10.35 -6.65
N GLY A 28 -2.61 -10.02 -6.53
CA GLY A 28 -3.26 -8.96 -7.29
C GLY A 28 -3.33 -7.64 -6.52
N SER A 29 -3.90 -6.61 -7.14
CA SER A 29 -4.30 -5.36 -6.48
C SER A 29 -5.81 -5.23 -6.66
N GLY A 30 -6.58 -5.61 -5.63
CA GLY A 30 -8.05 -5.73 -5.69
C GLY A 30 -8.58 -6.85 -6.59
N ILE A 31 -9.89 -7.04 -6.60
CA ILE A 31 -10.63 -8.01 -7.44
C ILE A 31 -11.21 -7.30 -8.67
N ALA A 32 -10.72 -7.70 -9.85
CA ALA A 32 -11.13 -7.07 -11.11
C ALA A 32 -12.63 -7.29 -11.40
N ARG A 33 -13.33 -6.21 -11.77
CA ARG A 33 -14.77 -6.11 -12.05
C ARG A 33 -15.69 -6.33 -10.83
N VAL A 34 -15.13 -6.29 -9.62
CA VAL A 34 -15.87 -6.35 -8.35
C VAL A 34 -15.54 -5.14 -7.49
N ASP A 35 -14.26 -4.87 -7.27
CA ASP A 35 -13.83 -3.80 -6.38
C ASP A 35 -14.09 -2.41 -7.01
N MET A 36 -14.83 -1.60 -6.26
CA MET A 36 -15.14 -0.21 -6.58
C MET A 36 -14.80 0.68 -5.39
N GLY A 37 -14.19 1.82 -5.66
CA GLY A 37 -13.94 2.88 -4.69
C GLY A 37 -14.46 4.21 -5.20
N SER A 38 -14.81 5.12 -4.30
CA SER A 38 -15.32 6.46 -4.62
C SER A 38 -14.65 7.50 -3.76
N ALA A 39 -14.53 8.72 -4.29
CA ALA A 39 -13.99 9.87 -3.60
C ALA A 39 -14.85 11.11 -3.88
N THR A 40 -14.89 12.04 -2.92
CA THR A 40 -15.48 13.36 -3.13
C THR A 40 -14.59 14.41 -2.48
N ILE A 41 -14.15 15.39 -3.25
CA ILE A 41 -13.30 16.48 -2.76
C ILE A 41 -14.12 17.76 -2.74
N ASN A 42 -14.11 18.47 -1.62
CA ASN A 42 -14.69 19.80 -1.47
C ASN A 42 -13.57 20.81 -1.21
N MET A 43 -13.53 21.93 -1.94
CA MET A 43 -12.59 23.02 -1.65
C MET A 43 -13.15 23.90 -0.52
N CYS A 44 -12.34 24.20 0.48
CA CYS A 44 -12.69 25.07 1.60
C CYS A 44 -12.46 26.55 1.25
N ASP A 45 -12.97 27.45 2.09
CA ASP A 45 -12.90 28.91 1.95
C ASP A 45 -11.47 29.47 2.10
N ASP A 46 -10.61 28.76 2.83
CA ASP A 46 -9.17 29.02 2.98
C ASP A 46 -8.29 28.38 1.88
N GLY A 47 -8.91 27.82 0.84
CA GLY A 47 -8.21 27.08 -0.20
C GLY A 47 -7.54 25.78 0.29
N SER A 48 -7.96 25.21 1.42
CA SER A 48 -7.73 23.80 1.75
C SER A 48 -8.80 22.90 1.11
N PHE A 49 -8.71 21.60 1.30
CA PHE A 49 -9.61 20.61 0.69
C PHE A 49 -10.05 19.56 1.70
N THR A 50 -11.35 19.29 1.77
CA THR A 50 -11.91 18.13 2.47
C THR A 50 -12.05 16.96 1.49
N LEU A 51 -11.29 15.89 1.70
CA LEU A 51 -11.35 14.62 0.97
C LEU A 51 -12.22 13.62 1.73
N LEU A 52 -13.35 13.22 1.13
CA LEU A 52 -14.28 12.21 1.63
C LEU A 52 -14.04 10.87 0.91
N VAL A 53 -13.77 9.80 1.66
CA VAL A 53 -13.58 8.43 1.12
C VAL A 53 -14.23 7.36 1.99
N GLY A 54 -14.88 6.36 1.37
CA GLY A 54 -15.45 5.23 2.10
C GLY A 54 -14.42 4.19 2.59
N ALA A 55 -13.16 4.30 2.15
CA ALA A 55 -12.09 3.40 2.58
C ALA A 55 -11.74 3.56 4.07
N THR A 56 -11.13 2.51 4.65
CA THR A 56 -10.83 2.41 6.08
C THR A 56 -9.34 2.17 6.32
N ASP A 57 -8.68 3.03 7.09
CA ASP A 57 -7.34 2.72 7.59
C ASP A 57 -7.40 1.73 8.75
N LEU A 58 -6.65 0.64 8.63
CA LEU A 58 -6.51 -0.40 9.65
C LEU A 58 -5.11 -0.39 10.28
N GLY A 59 -4.39 0.73 10.17
CA GLY A 59 -2.96 0.84 10.44
C GLY A 59 -2.08 0.51 9.21
N THR A 60 -2.65 0.62 8.00
CA THR A 60 -1.96 0.42 6.72
C THR A 60 -1.44 1.73 6.12
N GLY A 61 -1.95 2.88 6.56
CA GLY A 61 -1.60 4.19 6.01
C GLY A 61 -2.40 4.57 4.77
N SER A 62 -3.59 3.99 4.56
CA SER A 62 -4.51 4.37 3.48
C SER A 62 -4.79 5.86 3.49
N ASP A 63 -5.00 6.44 4.67
CA ASP A 63 -5.47 7.83 4.77
C ASP A 63 -4.34 8.81 4.39
N THR A 64 -3.09 8.42 4.68
CA THR A 64 -1.89 9.15 4.24
C THR A 64 -1.70 9.04 2.73
N ILE A 65 -1.73 7.83 2.14
CA ILE A 65 -1.46 7.67 0.70
C ILE A 65 -2.58 8.23 -0.18
N LEU A 66 -3.85 8.15 0.26
CA LEU A 66 -4.97 8.79 -0.44
C LEU A 66 -4.86 10.32 -0.37
N SER A 67 -4.47 10.89 0.77
CA SER A 67 -4.22 12.32 0.90
C SER A 67 -3.02 12.78 0.05
N GLN A 68 -1.95 11.98 -0.04
CA GLN A 68 -0.81 12.24 -0.94
C GLN A 68 -1.23 12.22 -2.42
N ILE A 69 -2.00 11.23 -2.85
CA ILE A 69 -2.53 11.15 -4.23
C ILE A 69 -3.42 12.38 -4.54
N CYS A 70 -4.22 12.83 -3.57
CA CYS A 70 -5.04 14.04 -3.70
C CYS A 70 -4.17 15.29 -3.86
N ALA A 71 -3.23 15.53 -2.94
CA ALA A 71 -2.33 16.67 -2.93
C ALA A 71 -1.53 16.80 -4.23
N GLU A 72 -0.84 15.72 -4.63
CA GLU A 72 -0.02 15.67 -5.85
C GLU A 72 -0.83 15.91 -7.13
N THR A 73 -2.05 15.36 -7.20
CA THR A 73 -2.90 15.50 -8.41
C THR A 73 -3.50 16.91 -8.55
N ILE A 74 -3.87 17.56 -7.44
CA ILE A 74 -4.28 18.98 -7.45
C ILE A 74 -3.06 19.89 -7.64
N GLY A 75 -1.89 19.47 -7.14
CA GLY A 75 -0.62 20.21 -7.16
C GLY A 75 -0.35 21.04 -5.90
N VAL A 76 -1.02 20.74 -4.78
CA VAL A 76 -0.96 21.52 -3.52
C VAL A 76 -0.08 20.86 -2.45
N ASP A 77 0.37 21.67 -1.49
CA ASP A 77 1.09 21.17 -0.30
C ASP A 77 0.19 20.21 0.52
N PHE A 78 0.78 19.14 1.09
CA PHE A 78 0.03 18.04 1.73
C PHE A 78 -0.85 18.47 2.91
N ASP A 79 -0.46 19.52 3.63
CA ASP A 79 -1.20 20.08 4.77
C ASP A 79 -2.49 20.82 4.37
N LYS A 80 -2.69 21.11 3.08
CA LYS A 80 -3.98 21.57 2.54
C LYS A 80 -5.02 20.45 2.42
N ILE A 81 -4.70 19.17 2.64
CA ILE A 81 -5.65 18.05 2.53
C ILE A 81 -6.13 17.56 3.90
N ASN A 82 -7.41 17.81 4.20
CA ASN A 82 -8.12 17.25 5.36
C ASN A 82 -8.91 16.01 4.91
N ILE A 83 -8.65 14.83 5.50
CA ILE A 83 -9.35 13.60 5.13
C ILE A 83 -10.45 13.23 6.13
N ILE A 84 -11.59 12.78 5.61
CA ILE A 84 -12.71 12.19 6.35
C ILE A 84 -12.98 10.81 5.74
N ALA A 85 -12.80 9.76 6.54
CA ALA A 85 -12.80 8.37 6.11
C ALA A 85 -13.82 7.52 6.87
N SER A 86 -14.44 6.55 6.18
CA SER A 86 -15.29 5.48 6.78
C SER A 86 -16.52 5.92 7.60
N ASP A 87 -17.05 7.13 7.40
CA ASP A 87 -18.35 7.54 7.95
C ASP A 87 -19.45 7.32 6.90
N THR A 88 -20.36 6.37 7.13
CA THR A 88 -21.38 5.97 6.15
C THR A 88 -22.46 7.01 5.90
N ASP A 89 -22.60 8.03 6.75
CA ASP A 89 -23.63 9.07 6.58
C ASP A 89 -23.14 10.21 5.65
N ILE A 90 -21.82 10.33 5.43
CA ILE A 90 -21.20 11.44 4.69
C ILE A 90 -20.13 11.04 3.65
N THR A 91 -19.51 9.86 3.76
CA THR A 91 -18.48 9.40 2.80
C THR A 91 -19.07 8.57 1.66
N PRO A 92 -18.53 8.66 0.44
CA PRO A 92 -19.07 7.93 -0.72
C PRO A 92 -18.65 6.45 -0.72
N TYR A 93 -19.45 5.59 -1.35
CA TYR A 93 -19.28 4.13 -1.32
C TYR A 93 -17.88 3.64 -1.75
N ASP A 94 -17.29 2.79 -0.93
CA ASP A 94 -16.09 2.00 -1.22
C ASP A 94 -16.33 0.54 -0.78
N GLY A 95 -15.65 -0.42 -1.42
CA GLY A 95 -15.72 -1.83 -1.01
C GLY A 95 -15.11 -2.10 0.37
N GLY A 96 -14.23 -1.22 0.86
CA GLY A 96 -13.53 -1.34 2.13
C GLY A 96 -12.17 -2.05 2.01
N ALA A 97 -11.44 -2.10 3.13
CA ALA A 97 -10.06 -2.55 3.18
C ALA A 97 -9.89 -4.09 3.09
N TYR A 98 -10.01 -4.64 1.88
CA TYR A 98 -9.73 -6.06 1.56
C TYR A 98 -8.99 -6.23 0.23
N ALA A 99 -8.51 -7.45 -0.09
CA ALA A 99 -7.82 -7.82 -1.34
C ALA A 99 -6.65 -6.90 -1.76
N SER A 100 -6.08 -6.17 -0.79
CA SER A 100 -5.09 -5.10 -0.98
C SER A 100 -5.56 -4.08 -2.04
N SER A 101 -6.85 -3.73 -2.05
CA SER A 101 -7.50 -2.88 -3.06
C SER A 101 -7.15 -1.39 -2.92
N THR A 102 -7.21 -0.84 -1.71
CA THR A 102 -7.38 0.60 -1.41
C THR A 102 -6.44 1.54 -2.18
N THR A 103 -5.12 1.35 -2.11
CA THR A 103 -4.14 2.21 -2.80
C THR A 103 -4.31 2.22 -4.33
N TYR A 104 -4.84 1.13 -4.91
CA TYR A 104 -5.04 0.99 -6.35
C TYR A 104 -6.47 1.35 -6.79
N VAL A 105 -7.49 0.98 -6.02
CA VAL A 105 -8.90 1.16 -6.38
C VAL A 105 -9.40 2.52 -5.92
N THR A 106 -9.45 2.76 -4.60
CA THR A 106 -9.78 4.06 -4.02
C THR A 106 -8.80 5.14 -4.47
N GLY A 107 -7.50 4.82 -4.56
CA GLY A 107 -6.49 5.75 -5.05
C GLY A 107 -6.72 6.25 -6.49
N ASN A 108 -7.23 5.40 -7.39
CA ASN A 108 -7.65 5.85 -8.72
C ASN A 108 -8.92 6.71 -8.67
N ALA A 109 -9.86 6.45 -7.75
CA ALA A 109 -11.04 7.30 -7.57
C ALA A 109 -10.66 8.69 -7.04
N VAL A 110 -9.72 8.77 -6.09
CA VAL A 110 -9.15 10.04 -5.61
C VAL A 110 -8.42 10.78 -6.73
N LEU A 111 -7.57 10.11 -7.51
CA LEU A 111 -6.85 10.73 -8.63
C LEU A 111 -7.80 11.34 -9.67
N LYS A 112 -8.92 10.66 -9.98
CA LYS A 112 -9.94 11.25 -10.86
C LYS A 112 -10.61 12.48 -10.25
N ALA A 113 -11.12 12.35 -9.01
CA ALA A 113 -11.80 13.45 -8.31
C ALA A 113 -10.88 14.68 -8.16
N ALA A 114 -9.59 14.45 -7.91
CA ALA A 114 -8.56 15.48 -7.81
C ALA A 114 -8.24 16.14 -9.16
N SER A 115 -8.18 15.35 -10.25
CA SER A 115 -8.06 15.86 -11.62
C SER A 115 -9.23 16.78 -11.99
N GLU A 116 -10.46 16.38 -11.65
CA GLU A 116 -11.66 17.21 -11.86
C GLU A 116 -11.65 18.45 -10.96
N MET A 117 -11.20 18.34 -9.70
CA MET A 117 -11.05 19.50 -8.81
C MET A 117 -10.05 20.52 -9.38
N LYS A 118 -8.88 20.08 -9.88
CA LYS A 118 -7.92 20.96 -10.56
C LYS A 118 -8.54 21.64 -11.78
N ARG A 119 -9.24 20.88 -12.63
CA ARG A 119 -9.94 21.41 -13.81
C ARG A 119 -11.04 22.42 -13.43
N LEU A 120 -11.71 22.25 -12.29
CA LEU A 120 -12.70 23.21 -11.77
C LEU A 120 -12.04 24.49 -11.24
N ILE A 121 -10.88 24.39 -10.57
CA ILE A 121 -10.07 25.53 -10.12
C ILE A 121 -9.64 26.36 -11.35
N GLU A 122 -9.09 25.72 -12.37
CA GLU A 122 -8.66 26.37 -13.63
C GLU A 122 -9.84 27.00 -14.36
N LEU A 123 -10.96 26.30 -14.49
CA LEU A 123 -12.18 26.79 -15.14
C LEU A 123 -12.80 28.02 -14.47
N GLU A 124 -12.80 28.10 -13.13
CA GLU A 124 -13.31 29.28 -12.43
C GLU A 124 -12.27 30.40 -12.34
N GLY A 125 -10.98 30.07 -12.22
CA GLY A 125 -9.89 31.05 -12.31
C GLY A 125 -9.88 31.78 -13.65
N ALA A 126 -10.02 31.04 -14.76
CA ALA A 126 -10.14 31.61 -16.11
C ALA A 126 -11.30 32.61 -16.22
N LYS A 127 -12.50 32.24 -15.73
CA LYS A 127 -13.68 33.12 -15.70
C LYS A 127 -13.47 34.36 -14.84
N VAL A 128 -12.74 34.24 -13.74
CA VAL A 128 -12.41 35.35 -12.84
C VAL A 128 -11.37 36.29 -13.47
N LEU A 129 -10.48 35.77 -14.31
CA LEU A 129 -9.46 36.51 -15.06
C LEU A 129 -9.97 37.04 -16.41
N GLY A 130 -11.14 36.58 -16.88
CA GLY A 130 -11.78 37.03 -18.12
C GLY A 130 -11.23 36.37 -19.39
N VAL A 131 -10.67 35.16 -19.29
CA VAL A 131 -10.04 34.41 -20.37
C VAL A 131 -10.66 33.01 -20.55
N GLU A 132 -10.39 32.37 -21.68
CA GLU A 132 -10.73 30.94 -21.88
C GLU A 132 -9.81 30.04 -21.06
N VAL A 133 -10.35 28.90 -20.59
CA VAL A 133 -9.65 27.95 -19.70
C VAL A 133 -8.36 27.39 -20.31
N ASP A 134 -8.30 27.20 -21.62
CA ASP A 134 -7.11 26.70 -22.33
C ASP A 134 -5.92 27.69 -22.31
N ASN A 135 -6.08 28.90 -21.75
CA ASN A 135 -5.01 29.90 -21.58
C ASN A 135 -4.57 30.05 -20.11
N VAL A 136 -5.00 29.20 -19.18
CA VAL A 136 -4.57 29.25 -17.77
C VAL A 136 -4.01 27.93 -17.27
N GLU A 137 -3.04 28.02 -16.35
CA GLU A 137 -2.51 26.89 -15.60
C GLU A 137 -2.74 27.13 -14.10
N PHE A 138 -3.16 26.10 -13.35
CA PHE A 138 -3.05 26.09 -11.90
C PHE A 138 -1.75 25.44 -11.43
N ASN A 139 -0.91 26.23 -10.76
CA ASN A 139 0.45 25.84 -10.35
C ASN A 139 0.57 25.38 -8.88
N GLY A 140 -0.57 25.08 -8.23
CA GLY A 140 -0.62 24.72 -6.80
C GLY A 140 -0.86 25.88 -5.86
N LYS A 141 -0.63 27.13 -6.28
CA LYS A 141 -0.78 28.33 -5.42
C LYS A 141 -1.61 29.44 -6.08
N GLU A 142 -1.59 29.51 -7.41
CA GLU A 142 -2.37 30.46 -8.18
C GLU A 142 -2.78 29.90 -9.55
N VAL A 143 -3.92 30.36 -10.05
CA VAL A 143 -4.30 30.22 -11.46
C VAL A 143 -3.70 31.42 -12.20
N LYS A 144 -2.87 31.17 -13.21
CA LYS A 144 -2.16 32.20 -13.97
C LYS A 144 -2.47 32.09 -15.47
N VAL A 145 -2.60 33.23 -16.16
CA VAL A 145 -2.70 33.26 -17.64
C VAL A 145 -1.33 33.03 -18.29
N GLU A 146 -1.26 32.12 -19.27
CA GLU A 146 -0.04 31.84 -20.02
C GLU A 146 0.51 33.09 -20.73
N GLY A 147 1.81 33.36 -20.58
CA GLY A 147 2.49 34.49 -21.25
C GLY A 147 2.22 35.88 -20.65
N TYR A 148 1.24 36.04 -19.76
CA TYR A 148 0.88 37.32 -19.14
C TYR A 148 1.22 37.37 -17.63
N ASN A 149 0.82 38.44 -16.93
CA ASN A 149 1.07 38.65 -15.49
C ASN A 149 -0.19 38.47 -14.63
N GLU A 150 -1.35 38.42 -15.26
CA GLU A 150 -2.67 38.24 -14.70
C GLU A 150 -2.78 36.87 -14.03
N LYS A 151 -3.16 36.86 -12.74
CA LYS A 151 -3.27 35.67 -11.89
C LYS A 151 -4.18 35.90 -10.70
N ILE A 152 -4.66 34.83 -10.09
CA ILE A 152 -5.42 34.84 -8.83
C ILE A 152 -4.93 33.70 -7.92
N SER A 153 -4.70 33.98 -6.63
CA SER A 153 -4.32 32.95 -5.66
C SER A 153 -5.46 31.96 -5.42
N LEU A 154 -5.13 30.76 -4.92
CA LEU A 154 -6.13 29.77 -4.54
C LEU A 154 -7.08 30.31 -3.44
N GLU A 155 -6.53 31.03 -2.47
CA GLU A 155 -7.24 31.68 -1.36
C GLU A 155 -8.17 32.80 -1.85
N ASP A 156 -7.71 33.66 -2.74
CA ASP A 156 -8.54 34.72 -3.36
C ASP A 156 -9.66 34.11 -4.22
N LEU A 157 -9.37 33.04 -4.96
CA LEU A 157 -10.34 32.34 -5.79
C LEU A 157 -11.43 31.67 -4.94
N ALA A 158 -11.03 30.95 -3.89
CA ALA A 158 -11.95 30.34 -2.91
C ALA A 158 -12.84 31.41 -2.27
N THR A 159 -12.24 32.48 -1.74
CA THR A 159 -12.95 33.63 -1.16
C THR A 159 -13.95 34.23 -2.15
N LYS A 160 -13.55 34.45 -3.41
CA LYS A 160 -14.39 35.07 -4.44
C LYS A 160 -15.54 34.17 -4.90
N LEU A 161 -15.37 32.86 -4.87
CA LEU A 161 -16.41 31.87 -5.18
C LEU A 161 -17.55 31.86 -4.15
N ILE A 162 -17.26 32.14 -2.87
CA ILE A 162 -18.29 32.34 -1.83
C ILE A 162 -19.21 33.51 -2.19
N TYR A 163 -18.63 34.64 -2.63
CA TYR A 163 -19.40 35.81 -3.05
C TYR A 163 -20.22 35.58 -4.33
N THR A 164 -19.76 34.72 -5.25
CA THR A 164 -20.57 34.26 -6.40
C THR A 164 -21.52 33.10 -6.06
N ARG A 165 -21.57 32.68 -4.79
CA ARG A 165 -22.42 31.60 -4.25
C ARG A 165 -22.16 30.23 -4.87
N LYS A 166 -20.90 29.94 -5.18
CA LYS A 166 -20.47 28.68 -5.80
C LYS A 166 -19.52 27.91 -4.89
N GLN A 167 -19.89 26.68 -4.57
CA GLN A 167 -19.02 25.69 -3.96
C GLN A 167 -18.31 24.88 -5.05
N LEU A 168 -17.03 24.52 -4.87
CA LEU A 168 -16.38 23.49 -5.69
C LEU A 168 -16.45 22.14 -4.97
N THR A 169 -17.03 21.16 -5.65
CA THR A 169 -17.19 19.77 -5.22
C THR A 169 -16.93 18.87 -6.42
N ALA A 170 -15.99 17.94 -6.29
CA ALA A 170 -15.62 16.99 -7.34
C ALA A 170 -15.80 15.54 -6.83
N PRO A 171 -16.91 14.86 -7.20
CA PRO A 171 -17.13 13.45 -6.93
C PRO A 171 -16.75 12.57 -8.14
N ASP A 172 -16.00 11.49 -7.92
CA ASP A 172 -15.77 10.45 -8.94
C ASP A 172 -15.61 9.06 -8.28
N SER A 173 -15.62 8.02 -9.10
CA SER A 173 -15.49 6.62 -8.67
C SER A 173 -14.69 5.78 -9.67
N TYR A 174 -14.08 4.71 -9.19
CA TYR A 174 -13.27 3.81 -10.00
C TYR A 174 -13.65 2.35 -9.74
N LEU A 175 -14.10 1.67 -10.79
CA LEU A 175 -14.28 0.22 -10.83
C LEU A 175 -13.02 -0.43 -11.41
N ALA A 176 -12.40 -1.34 -10.67
CA ALA A 176 -11.14 -1.95 -11.07
C ALA A 176 -11.30 -2.90 -12.27
N HIS A 177 -11.01 -2.47 -13.49
CA HIS A 177 -11.08 -3.37 -14.67
C HIS A 177 -9.90 -4.35 -14.79
N LYS A 178 -8.83 -4.14 -14.02
CA LYS A 178 -7.64 -5.01 -13.91
C LYS A 178 -7.29 -5.22 -12.44
N SER A 179 -6.56 -6.30 -12.16
CA SER A 179 -5.89 -6.55 -10.88
C SER A 179 -4.38 -6.70 -11.14
N PRO A 180 -3.60 -5.61 -11.17
CA PRO A 180 -2.20 -5.64 -11.52
C PRO A 180 -1.33 -6.22 -10.39
N PRO A 181 -0.29 -7.02 -10.71
CA PRO A 181 0.47 -7.73 -9.70
C PRO A 181 1.64 -6.92 -9.09
N PRO A 182 1.69 -6.77 -7.76
CA PRO A 182 2.96 -6.74 -7.08
C PRO A 182 3.67 -8.10 -7.15
N TYR A 183 5.00 -8.04 -7.07
CA TYR A 183 5.89 -9.18 -6.92
C TYR A 183 6.81 -8.91 -5.73
N MET A 184 7.08 -9.92 -4.91
CA MET A 184 8.06 -9.84 -3.83
C MET A 184 8.94 -11.09 -3.81
N SER A 185 10.20 -10.91 -3.42
CA SER A 185 11.08 -12.01 -3.02
C SER A 185 11.58 -11.80 -1.59
N GLU A 186 11.73 -12.88 -0.83
CA GLU A 186 12.08 -12.85 0.58
C GLU A 186 13.08 -13.96 0.92
N PHE A 187 13.88 -13.72 1.95
CA PHE A 187 14.99 -14.56 2.38
C PHE A 187 15.00 -14.67 3.91
N ALA A 188 15.19 -15.89 4.44
CA ALA A 188 15.10 -16.17 5.88
C ALA A 188 16.26 -17.00 6.44
N GLU A 189 16.44 -16.93 7.77
CA GLU A 189 17.42 -17.65 8.58
C GLU A 189 16.76 -17.99 9.95
N VAL A 190 16.92 -19.21 10.47
CA VAL A 190 16.19 -19.71 11.67
C VAL A 190 16.99 -20.73 12.51
N GLU A 191 16.63 -20.86 13.80
CA GLU A 191 17.08 -21.90 14.75
C GLU A 191 15.88 -22.62 15.41
N VAL A 192 16.08 -23.79 16.06
CA VAL A 192 15.02 -24.80 16.28
C VAL A 192 15.21 -25.63 17.59
N ASP A 193 14.16 -25.82 18.42
CA ASP A 193 14.18 -26.50 19.75
C ASP A 193 12.92 -27.38 20.03
N LEU A 194 13.04 -28.53 20.71
CA LEU A 194 13.09 -29.81 19.99
C LEU A 194 11.89 -30.80 19.96
N GLU A 195 11.12 -31.09 21.03
CA GLU A 195 10.37 -32.40 21.13
C GLU A 195 8.86 -32.43 21.54
N ILE A 196 8.22 -31.37 22.07
CA ILE A 196 6.98 -31.53 22.90
C ILE A 196 5.69 -30.95 22.27
N GLY A 197 4.67 -31.79 21.98
CA GLY A 197 3.41 -31.38 21.31
C GLY A 197 2.07 -31.82 21.95
N LYS A 198 1.14 -30.87 22.08
CA LYS A 198 -0.33 -31.03 22.26
C LYS A 198 -1.04 -29.78 21.72
N MET A 199 -2.29 -29.88 21.26
CA MET A 199 -3.07 -28.70 20.83
C MET A 199 -3.68 -27.97 22.04
N ILE A 200 -3.28 -26.70 22.23
CA ILE A 200 -3.49 -25.96 23.49
C ILE A 200 -3.97 -24.50 23.23
N THR A 201 -4.04 -24.06 21.97
CA THR A 201 -3.84 -22.67 21.56
C THR A 201 -5.10 -21.78 21.49
N ASN A 202 -5.87 -21.69 22.58
CA ASN A 202 -7.09 -20.86 22.65
C ASN A 202 -6.88 -19.44 23.24
N ASN A 203 -5.63 -19.01 23.45
CA ASN A 203 -5.28 -17.65 23.88
C ASN A 203 -3.83 -17.31 23.49
N LEU A 204 -3.44 -16.03 23.56
CA LEU A 204 -2.13 -15.54 23.11
C LEU A 204 -0.92 -16.06 23.92
N MET A 205 -1.12 -16.59 25.14
CA MET A 205 -0.04 -17.26 25.88
C MET A 205 0.37 -18.59 25.21
N LYS A 206 -0.54 -19.19 24.45
CA LYS A 206 -0.45 -20.54 23.89
C LYS A 206 -0.40 -20.52 22.36
N TYR A 207 -1.21 -19.68 21.70
CA TYR A 207 -1.07 -19.31 20.30
C TYR A 207 0.08 -18.32 20.16
N LYS A 208 1.28 -18.81 19.82
CA LYS A 208 2.51 -18.02 19.77
C LYS A 208 2.54 -17.12 18.53
N ILE A 209 2.25 -15.84 18.74
CA ILE A 209 2.60 -14.76 17.79
C ILE A 209 4.10 -14.42 18.00
N PRO A 210 4.89 -14.16 16.94
CA PRO A 210 6.28 -13.73 17.07
C PRO A 210 6.43 -12.47 17.93
N THR A 211 7.39 -12.49 18.86
CA THR A 211 7.76 -11.33 19.68
C THR A 211 8.90 -10.54 19.04
N ARG A 212 9.21 -9.36 19.59
CA ARG A 212 10.39 -8.56 19.20
C ARG A 212 11.74 -9.30 19.36
N LYS A 213 11.80 -10.42 20.08
CA LYS A 213 13.00 -11.27 20.18
C LYS A 213 13.11 -12.34 19.09
N ASP A 214 11.97 -12.72 18.49
CA ASP A 214 11.91 -13.77 17.46
C ASP A 214 12.13 -13.18 16.05
N ILE A 215 11.80 -11.90 15.86
CA ILE A 215 12.04 -11.16 14.62
C ILE A 215 13.50 -10.69 14.57
N GLY A 216 14.28 -11.26 13.65
CA GLY A 216 15.64 -10.83 13.33
C GLY A 216 15.72 -9.54 12.52
N ARG A 217 16.88 -9.28 11.90
CA ARG A 217 17.06 -8.11 11.02
C ARG A 217 16.33 -8.29 9.68
N ILE A 218 15.12 -7.75 9.60
CA ILE A 218 14.45 -7.48 8.32
C ILE A 218 15.29 -6.44 7.55
N THR A 219 15.36 -6.55 6.22
CA THR A 219 15.98 -5.55 5.33
C THR A 219 15.11 -5.46 4.08
N VAL A 220 14.51 -4.29 3.87
CA VAL A 220 13.65 -4.02 2.72
C VAL A 220 14.49 -3.37 1.61
N GLU A 221 14.44 -3.92 0.41
CA GLU A 221 14.98 -3.34 -0.82
C GLU A 221 13.76 -3.16 -1.76
N PHE A 222 13.42 -1.93 -2.16
CA PHE A 222 12.28 -1.67 -3.06
C PHE A 222 12.66 -1.92 -4.52
N ALA A 223 11.77 -2.55 -5.28
CA ALA A 223 11.92 -2.75 -6.72
C ALA A 223 11.00 -1.80 -7.50
N GLU A 224 11.61 -0.82 -8.17
CA GLU A 224 10.88 0.13 -9.02
C GLU A 224 10.14 -0.62 -10.14
N SER A 225 8.83 -0.41 -10.24
CA SER A 225 8.02 -0.90 -11.35
C SER A 225 6.73 -0.09 -11.47
N TYR A 226 6.50 0.46 -12.67
CA TYR A 226 5.37 1.34 -12.96
C TYR A 226 4.18 0.55 -13.52
N GLU A 227 2.98 0.75 -12.97
CA GLU A 227 1.72 0.20 -13.49
C GLU A 227 0.87 1.32 -14.13
N PRO A 228 0.75 1.38 -15.47
CA PRO A 228 0.02 2.44 -16.17
C PRO A 228 -1.47 2.59 -15.81
N THR A 229 -2.10 1.65 -15.10
CA THR A 229 -3.48 1.81 -14.60
C THR A 229 -3.60 2.03 -13.09
N GLY A 230 -2.49 2.28 -12.38
CA GLY A 230 -2.47 2.66 -10.97
C GLY A 230 -2.13 4.14 -10.77
N PRO A 231 -2.56 4.78 -9.66
CA PRO A 231 -2.27 6.18 -9.41
C PRO A 231 -0.76 6.39 -9.28
N PHE A 232 -0.20 7.30 -10.09
CA PHE A 232 1.25 7.53 -10.21
C PHE A 232 2.10 6.25 -10.45
N GLY A 233 1.51 5.22 -11.08
CA GLY A 233 2.16 3.94 -11.32
C GLY A 233 2.08 2.93 -10.16
N ALA A 234 1.40 3.27 -9.06
CA ALA A 234 1.38 2.47 -7.84
C ALA A 234 0.59 1.15 -7.97
N LYS A 235 0.96 0.18 -7.14
CA LYS A 235 0.31 -1.12 -6.97
C LYS A 235 0.13 -1.42 -5.48
N SER A 236 -0.62 -2.47 -5.18
CA SER A 236 -0.79 -2.92 -3.80
C SER A 236 0.48 -3.50 -3.18
N ILE A 237 0.57 -3.49 -1.84
CA ILE A 237 1.67 -4.15 -1.10
C ILE A 237 1.22 -4.85 0.20
N GLY A 238 -0.01 -4.59 0.69
CA GLY A 238 -0.45 -5.02 2.03
C GLY A 238 -0.34 -6.53 2.31
N GLU A 239 -0.84 -7.38 1.40
CA GLU A 239 -0.80 -8.84 1.59
C GLU A 239 0.41 -9.52 0.91
N VAL A 240 0.95 -8.96 -0.19
CA VAL A 240 1.99 -9.65 -0.99
C VAL A 240 3.21 -10.02 -0.14
N VAL A 241 3.51 -9.20 0.87
CA VAL A 241 4.66 -9.31 1.78
C VAL A 241 4.62 -10.52 2.72
N ILE A 242 3.44 -11.12 2.98
CA ILE A 242 3.33 -12.27 3.90
C ILE A 242 3.48 -13.62 3.19
N ASN A 243 3.24 -13.65 1.88
CA ASN A 243 3.16 -14.87 1.09
C ASN A 243 4.51 -15.56 0.90
N SER A 244 5.60 -14.79 0.85
CA SER A 244 6.96 -15.27 0.63
C SER A 244 7.62 -15.85 1.88
N SER A 245 7.18 -15.45 3.08
CA SER A 245 7.91 -15.73 4.33
C SER A 245 7.93 -17.21 4.67
N SER A 246 6.77 -17.86 4.62
CA SER A 246 6.64 -19.30 4.89
C SER A 246 7.46 -20.19 3.94
N PRO A 247 7.41 -20.02 2.60
CA PRO A 247 8.27 -20.80 1.70
C PRO A 247 9.76 -20.43 1.80
N ALA A 248 10.13 -19.17 2.05
CA ALA A 248 11.54 -18.78 2.24
C ALA A 248 12.15 -19.44 3.49
N ILE A 249 11.39 -19.47 4.61
CA ILE A 249 11.75 -20.20 5.83
C ILE A 249 11.83 -21.72 5.57
N GLN A 250 10.87 -22.28 4.82
CA GLN A 250 10.88 -23.71 4.48
C GLN A 250 12.15 -24.10 3.72
N ASP A 251 12.54 -23.31 2.72
CA ASP A 251 13.74 -23.61 1.93
C ASP A 251 15.03 -23.36 2.73
N ALA A 252 15.06 -22.38 3.64
CA ALA A 252 16.18 -22.17 4.56
C ALA A 252 16.40 -23.35 5.51
N ILE A 253 15.31 -23.92 6.05
CA ILE A 253 15.33 -25.13 6.88
C ILE A 253 15.80 -26.34 6.05
N PHE A 254 15.31 -26.49 4.82
CA PHE A 254 15.76 -27.55 3.92
C PHE A 254 17.24 -27.41 3.55
N ASN A 255 17.71 -26.20 3.28
CA ASN A 255 19.10 -25.87 3.00
C ASN A 255 20.00 -26.25 4.19
N ALA A 256 19.64 -25.84 5.41
CA ALA A 256 20.36 -26.20 6.63
C ALA A 256 20.41 -27.72 6.87
N THR A 257 19.24 -28.37 6.89
CA THR A 257 19.06 -29.71 7.49
C THR A 257 18.94 -30.87 6.50
N GLY A 258 18.58 -30.58 5.24
CA GLY A 258 18.10 -31.58 4.27
C GLY A 258 16.65 -32.05 4.50
N VAL A 259 15.97 -31.57 5.56
CA VAL A 259 14.58 -31.96 5.89
C VAL A 259 13.59 -31.05 5.18
N ARG A 260 12.71 -31.62 4.34
CA ARG A 260 11.63 -30.87 3.67
C ARG A 260 10.29 -31.10 4.37
N VAL A 261 9.94 -30.21 5.30
CA VAL A 261 8.68 -30.29 6.06
C VAL A 261 7.50 -29.85 5.19
N ARG A 262 6.70 -30.81 4.72
CA ARG A 262 5.57 -30.61 3.79
C ARG A 262 4.22 -30.24 4.43
N SER A 263 4.17 -29.94 5.74
CA SER A 263 2.96 -29.46 6.41
C SER A 263 3.26 -28.34 7.39
N LEU A 264 2.55 -27.23 7.28
CA LEU A 264 2.66 -26.08 8.19
C LEU A 264 1.95 -26.35 9.54
N PRO A 265 2.18 -25.53 10.58
CA PRO A 265 3.38 -24.70 10.76
C PRO A 265 4.65 -25.58 10.79
N ILE A 266 5.81 -25.02 10.47
CA ILE A 266 7.09 -25.77 10.47
C ILE A 266 7.60 -25.86 11.92
N THR A 267 6.98 -26.71 12.71
CA THR A 267 7.35 -26.87 14.12
C THR A 267 8.67 -27.62 14.29
N PRO A 268 9.44 -27.35 15.35
CA PRO A 268 10.72 -28.00 15.59
C PRO A 268 10.71 -29.52 15.61
N GLU A 269 9.66 -30.12 16.18
CA GLU A 269 9.53 -31.58 16.31
C GLU A 269 9.42 -32.23 14.91
N LYS A 270 8.83 -31.54 13.93
CA LYS A 270 8.79 -31.98 12.53
C LYS A 270 10.19 -31.97 11.91
N VAL A 271 10.99 -30.94 12.17
CA VAL A 271 12.38 -30.83 11.69
C VAL A 271 13.24 -31.93 12.31
N LEU A 272 13.17 -32.10 13.64
CA LEU A 272 13.92 -33.12 14.37
C LEU A 272 13.52 -34.55 13.96
N LYS A 273 12.22 -34.82 13.80
CA LYS A 273 11.73 -36.11 13.30
C LYS A 273 12.27 -36.41 11.90
N GLY A 274 12.41 -35.41 11.05
CA GLY A 274 13.08 -35.53 9.75
C GLY A 274 14.57 -35.82 9.88
N LEU A 275 15.31 -35.13 10.76
CA LEU A 275 16.72 -35.40 11.03
C LEU A 275 16.94 -36.85 11.52
N LYS A 276 16.15 -37.29 12.50
CA LYS A 276 16.12 -38.67 13.04
C LYS A 276 15.69 -39.74 12.01
N GLN A 277 15.08 -39.33 10.88
CA GLN A 277 14.79 -40.21 9.74
C GLN A 277 15.91 -40.23 8.70
N LEU A 278 16.55 -39.09 8.41
CA LEU A 278 17.71 -39.01 7.53
C LEU A 278 18.91 -39.78 8.08
N SER A 279 19.13 -39.74 9.40
CA SER A 279 20.20 -40.50 10.07
C SER A 279 19.98 -42.02 10.08
N LYS A 280 18.77 -42.50 9.74
CA LYS A 280 18.43 -43.93 9.62
C LYS A 280 18.43 -44.42 8.16
N LYS A 281 18.82 -43.56 7.22
CA LYS A 281 18.95 -43.85 5.77
C LYS A 281 20.40 -43.72 5.27
N LYS A 282 21.34 -43.67 6.21
CA LYS A 282 22.79 -43.73 6.01
C LYS A 282 23.32 -44.95 6.77
#